data_AF-A3SIK7-F1
#
_entry.id   AF-A3SIK7-F1
#
_cell.length_a   1.000
_cell.length_b   1.000
_cell.length_c   1.000
_cell.angle_alpha   90.00
_cell.angle_beta   90.00
_cell.angle_gamma   90.00
#
_symmetry.space_group_name_H-M   'P 1'
#
loop_
_entity.id
_entity.type
_entity.pdbx_description
1 polymer ?
#
loop_
_entity_poly.entity_id
_entity_poly.type
_entity_poly.pdbx_seq_one_letter_code
_entity_poly.pdbx_strand_id
1 'polypeptide(L)'
;MRSLLFSLLLLVAGPAAAEEVVLGLSKDKVAITATFEGSDILVFGAVKREVPIPSGDPLEVLVTVSGPNVPVTIRRKDRVAGIWVNTDSLEIDGAPSFYAVATSGPLEEVLSPGEDLRYQISIPRVIRSAGALHGLKDTATFADALIRIRSNNNAYQLREGRVAVDEQTLFRTSVRLPSNLTEGEYKTRIFLTRGGKVVSRYETEIAVRKVGMERWLYTLSRENPLWYGLMSLAIAIFAGWAASAAFQVLQRR
;
A
#
# COMPACT_ATOMS: atom_id res chain seq x y z
N MET A 1 -2.03 -49.86 -32.39
CA MET A 1 -3.19 -48.94 -32.29
C MET A 1 -3.21 -48.09 -31.00
N ARG A 2 -2.69 -48.55 -29.84
CA ARG A 2 -2.62 -47.73 -28.61
C ARG A 2 -1.58 -46.60 -28.65
N SER A 3 -0.51 -46.75 -29.42
CA SER A 3 0.57 -45.76 -29.59
C SER A 3 0.15 -44.54 -30.42
N LEU A 4 -0.81 -44.68 -31.35
CA LEU A 4 -1.34 -43.57 -32.15
C LEU A 4 -2.26 -42.65 -31.35
N LEU A 5 -2.91 -43.16 -30.29
CA LEU A 5 -3.76 -42.35 -29.40
C LEU A 5 -2.95 -41.42 -28.49
N PHE A 6 -1.72 -41.81 -28.11
CA PHE A 6 -0.86 -40.97 -27.27
C PHE A 6 -0.25 -39.79 -28.04
N SER A 7 0.05 -39.97 -29.33
CA SER A 7 0.59 -38.91 -30.18
C SER A 7 -0.46 -37.84 -30.52
N LEU A 8 -1.75 -38.20 -30.56
CA LEU A 8 -2.84 -37.25 -30.84
C LEU A 8 -3.19 -36.39 -29.61
N LEU A 9 -2.93 -36.86 -28.39
CA LEU A 9 -3.20 -36.11 -27.16
C LEU A 9 -2.19 -34.98 -26.90
N LEU A 10 -0.98 -35.07 -27.47
CA LEU A 10 0.08 -34.07 -27.30
C LEU A 10 -0.07 -32.85 -28.23
N LEU A 11 -0.91 -32.93 -29.27
CA LEU A 11 -1.11 -31.84 -30.23
C LEU A 11 -2.21 -30.84 -29.85
N VAL A 12 -2.92 -31.05 -28.73
CA VAL A 12 -3.99 -30.15 -28.23
C VAL A 12 -3.48 -29.29 -27.06
N ALA A 13 -2.18 -29.01 -27.00
CA ALA A 13 -1.66 -27.93 -26.15
C ALA A 13 -1.75 -26.62 -26.93
N GLY A 14 -2.96 -26.03 -26.99
CA GLY A 14 -3.14 -24.68 -27.53
C GLY A 14 -2.30 -23.66 -26.73
N PRO A 15 -1.80 -22.59 -27.38
CA PRO A 15 -1.02 -21.57 -26.68
C PRO A 15 -1.86 -20.99 -25.55
N ALA A 16 -1.32 -21.02 -24.33
CA ALA A 16 -1.93 -20.34 -23.20
C ALA A 16 -1.92 -18.82 -23.49
N ALA A 17 -3.09 -18.26 -23.77
CA ALA A 17 -3.27 -16.83 -24.00
C ALA A 17 -2.97 -16.07 -22.70
N ALA A 18 -1.77 -15.50 -22.60
CA ALA A 18 -1.37 -14.72 -21.45
C ALA A 18 -1.69 -13.24 -21.70
N GLU A 19 -2.54 -12.63 -20.85
CA GLU A 19 -2.66 -11.18 -20.76
C GLU A 19 -1.54 -10.65 -19.86
N GLU A 20 -0.67 -9.80 -20.42
CA GLU A 20 0.44 -9.17 -19.70
C GLU A 20 0.04 -7.75 -19.29
N VAL A 21 0.48 -7.29 -18.13
CA VAL A 21 0.21 -5.92 -17.66
C VAL A 21 1.44 -5.05 -17.91
N VAL A 22 1.26 -3.93 -18.61
CA VAL A 22 2.27 -2.86 -18.72
C VAL A 22 1.80 -1.68 -17.88
N LEU A 23 2.57 -1.34 -16.83
CA LEU A 23 2.13 -0.44 -15.75
C LEU A 23 3.01 0.81 -15.64
N GLY A 24 2.38 1.89 -15.17
CA GLY A 24 3.04 3.10 -14.70
C GLY A 24 2.49 3.54 -13.34
N LEU A 25 3.39 3.95 -12.44
CA LEU A 25 2.99 4.63 -11.22
C LEU A 25 3.22 6.13 -11.39
N SER A 26 2.28 6.97 -10.93
CA SER A 26 2.51 8.41 -10.89
C SER A 26 3.65 8.81 -9.95
N LYS A 27 3.87 8.01 -8.90
CA LYS A 27 4.94 8.17 -7.92
C LYS A 27 5.41 6.80 -7.46
N ASP A 28 6.71 6.56 -7.55
CA ASP A 28 7.41 5.40 -7.00
C ASP A 28 7.94 5.66 -5.57
N LYS A 29 7.87 6.91 -5.09
CA LYS A 29 8.38 7.33 -3.76
C LYS A 29 7.45 8.32 -3.07
N VAL A 30 7.34 8.20 -1.75
CA VAL A 30 6.60 9.14 -0.88
C VAL A 30 7.50 9.64 0.25
N ALA A 31 7.55 10.96 0.38
CA ALA A 31 8.35 11.69 1.35
C ALA A 31 7.48 12.11 2.55
N ILE A 32 7.78 11.59 3.75
CA ILE A 32 7.14 12.03 5.00
C ILE A 32 7.96 13.20 5.56
N THR A 33 7.44 14.42 5.44
CA THR A 33 7.99 15.65 6.03
C THR A 33 7.33 15.97 7.38
N ALA A 34 7.87 16.96 8.11
CA ALA A 34 7.27 17.44 9.36
C ALA A 34 5.83 17.99 9.19
N THR A 35 5.45 18.38 7.98
CA THR A 35 4.12 18.93 7.62
C THR A 35 3.35 17.97 6.69
N PHE A 36 3.61 16.66 6.76
CA PHE A 36 2.99 15.69 5.87
C PHE A 36 1.52 15.45 6.24
N GLU A 37 0.60 15.77 5.32
CA GLU A 37 -0.85 15.63 5.49
C GLU A 37 -1.45 14.44 4.72
N GLY A 38 -0.59 13.53 4.25
CA GLY A 38 -0.97 12.44 3.35
C GLY A 38 -0.65 12.74 1.89
N SER A 39 -0.79 11.73 1.03
CA SER A 39 -0.54 11.86 -0.41
C SER A 39 -1.51 11.01 -1.20
N ASP A 40 -1.94 11.51 -2.35
CA ASP A 40 -2.62 10.68 -3.34
C ASP A 40 -1.59 10.01 -4.26
N ILE A 41 -1.82 8.74 -4.53
CA ILE A 41 -1.04 7.94 -5.47
C ILE A 41 -1.99 7.54 -6.59
N LEU A 42 -1.70 8.01 -7.80
CA LEU A 42 -2.38 7.55 -9.01
C LEU A 42 -1.64 6.31 -9.54
N VAL A 43 -2.37 5.20 -9.62
CA VAL A 43 -1.95 3.94 -10.23
C VAL A 43 -2.64 3.84 -11.58
N PHE A 44 -1.89 3.66 -12.66
CA PHE A 44 -2.45 3.54 -14.00
C PHE A 44 -1.69 2.50 -14.83
N GLY A 45 -2.38 1.80 -15.70
CA GLY A 45 -1.73 0.78 -16.51
C GLY A 45 -2.54 0.45 -17.75
N ALA A 46 -1.90 -0.33 -18.60
CA ALA A 46 -2.49 -0.90 -19.80
C ALA A 46 -2.36 -2.43 -19.76
N VAL A 47 -3.39 -3.12 -20.21
CA VAL A 47 -3.34 -4.54 -20.50
C VAL A 47 -2.75 -4.72 -21.89
N LYS A 48 -1.57 -5.32 -21.97
CA LYS A 48 -0.93 -5.72 -23.21
C LYS A 48 -1.43 -7.11 -23.58
N ARG A 49 -1.96 -7.22 -24.80
CA ARG A 49 -2.44 -8.48 -25.38
C ARG A 49 -1.97 -8.58 -26.82
N GLU A 50 -1.60 -9.79 -27.23
CA GLU A 50 -1.27 -10.12 -28.62
C GLU A 50 -2.47 -10.75 -29.36
N VAL A 51 -3.53 -11.06 -28.63
CA VAL A 51 -4.78 -11.66 -29.12
C VAL A 51 -5.95 -10.67 -28.97
N PRO A 52 -7.03 -10.83 -29.75
CA PRO A 52 -8.26 -10.05 -29.56
C PRO A 52 -8.82 -10.22 -28.15
N ILE A 53 -9.61 -9.24 -27.74
CA ILE A 53 -10.31 -9.27 -26.45
C ILE A 53 -11.16 -10.54 -26.36
N PRO A 54 -10.95 -11.40 -25.35
CA PRO A 54 -11.77 -12.59 -25.16
C PRO A 54 -13.25 -12.22 -25.04
N SER A 55 -14.10 -12.92 -25.79
CA SER A 55 -15.55 -12.83 -25.63
C SER A 55 -15.96 -13.46 -24.29
N GLY A 56 -16.76 -12.78 -23.48
CA GLY A 56 -17.24 -13.29 -22.20
C GLY A 56 -17.33 -12.18 -21.14
N ASP A 57 -17.07 -12.55 -19.89
CA ASP A 57 -17.10 -11.61 -18.77
C ASP A 57 -16.13 -10.45 -19.01
N PRO A 58 -16.46 -9.21 -18.59
CA PRO A 58 -15.60 -8.06 -18.79
C PRO A 58 -14.29 -8.19 -18.00
N LEU A 59 -13.28 -7.42 -18.44
CA LEU A 59 -12.05 -7.25 -17.68
C LEU A 59 -12.32 -6.40 -16.44
N GLU A 60 -11.98 -6.94 -15.29
CA GLU A 60 -12.01 -6.26 -13.99
C GLU A 60 -10.58 -6.10 -13.47
N VAL A 61 -10.36 -5.06 -12.66
CA VAL A 61 -9.04 -4.71 -12.12
C VAL A 61 -9.15 -4.44 -10.62
N LEU A 62 -8.28 -5.09 -9.86
CA LEU A 62 -8.11 -4.85 -8.43
C LEU A 62 -6.70 -4.33 -8.16
N VAL A 63 -6.61 -3.28 -7.36
CA VAL A 63 -5.36 -2.69 -6.90
C VAL A 63 -5.32 -2.76 -5.39
N THR A 64 -4.27 -3.36 -4.84
CA THR A 64 -4.00 -3.39 -3.40
C THR A 64 -2.74 -2.61 -3.08
N VAL A 65 -2.73 -1.85 -1.99
CA VAL A 65 -1.54 -1.16 -1.47
C VAL A 65 -1.35 -1.56 -0.02
N SER A 66 -0.25 -2.25 0.29
CA SER A 66 0.08 -2.75 1.63
C SER A 66 1.33 -2.07 2.16
N GLY A 67 1.22 -1.37 3.28
CA GLY A 67 2.37 -0.88 4.02
C GLY A 67 3.16 -2.02 4.70
N PRO A 68 4.28 -1.69 5.35
CA PRO A 68 5.08 -2.67 6.08
C PRO A 68 4.25 -3.33 7.21
N ASN A 69 4.48 -4.63 7.42
CA ASN A 69 3.89 -5.37 8.53
C ASN A 69 4.55 -4.96 9.84
N VAL A 70 3.73 -4.68 10.84
CA VAL A 70 4.18 -4.29 12.19
C VAL A 70 3.47 -5.16 13.23
N PRO A 71 4.14 -5.53 14.33
CA PRO A 71 3.49 -6.22 15.43
C PRO A 71 2.44 -5.31 16.08
N VAL A 72 1.29 -5.87 16.45
CA VAL A 72 0.19 -5.13 17.06
C VAL A 72 -0.39 -5.90 18.23
N THR A 73 -0.48 -5.26 19.40
CA THR A 73 -1.22 -5.80 20.55
C THR A 73 -2.60 -5.18 20.63
N ILE A 74 -3.64 -6.00 20.59
CA ILE A 74 -5.03 -5.61 20.76
C ILE A 74 -5.46 -5.96 22.17
N ARG A 75 -6.15 -5.05 22.85
CA ARG A 75 -6.66 -5.25 24.21
C ARG A 75 -8.17 -5.12 24.23
N ARG A 76 -8.84 -6.07 24.90
CA ARG A 76 -10.26 -6.00 25.22
C ARG A 76 -10.43 -5.27 26.54
N LYS A 77 -11.32 -4.28 26.56
CA LYS A 77 -11.76 -3.60 27.78
C LYS A 77 -13.12 -4.14 28.19
N ASP A 78 -13.22 -4.63 29.41
CA ASP A 78 -14.49 -4.97 30.03
C ASP A 78 -14.64 -4.23 31.35
N ARG A 79 -15.87 -4.20 31.86
CA ARG A 79 -16.20 -3.55 33.11
C ARG A 79 -16.16 -4.57 34.24
N VAL A 80 -15.17 -4.45 35.11
CA VAL A 80 -15.01 -5.29 36.31
C VAL A 80 -15.19 -4.40 37.52
N ALA A 81 -16.09 -4.77 38.44
CA ALA A 81 -16.38 -4.00 39.65
C ALA A 81 -16.65 -2.49 39.40
N GLY A 82 -17.35 -2.16 38.31
CA GLY A 82 -17.73 -0.79 37.97
C GLY A 82 -16.67 0.04 37.23
N ILE A 83 -15.43 -0.44 37.11
CA ILE A 83 -14.32 0.23 36.40
C ILE A 83 -13.97 -0.49 35.09
N TRP A 84 -13.49 0.26 34.11
CA TRP A 84 -13.00 -0.30 32.84
C TRP A 84 -11.57 -0.80 33.00
N VAL A 85 -11.35 -2.08 32.77
CA VAL A 85 -10.03 -2.71 32.83
C VAL A 85 -9.77 -3.51 31.56
N ASN A 86 -8.50 -3.63 31.17
CA ASN A 86 -8.12 -4.51 30.07
C ASN A 86 -8.18 -5.95 30.60
N THR A 87 -9.17 -6.72 30.17
CA THR A 87 -9.41 -8.10 30.62
C THR A 87 -8.60 -9.11 29.81
N ASP A 88 -8.55 -8.90 28.49
CA ASP A 88 -7.82 -9.78 27.57
C ASP A 88 -6.88 -8.99 26.66
N SER A 89 -5.82 -9.66 26.18
CA SER A 89 -4.94 -9.13 25.15
C SER A 89 -4.51 -10.20 24.15
N LEU A 90 -4.45 -9.82 22.88
CA LEU A 90 -3.91 -10.64 21.80
C LEU A 90 -2.81 -9.88 21.08
N GLU A 91 -1.67 -10.53 20.85
CA GLU A 91 -0.59 -10.02 20.03
C GLU A 91 -0.67 -10.65 18.63
N ILE A 92 -0.53 -9.81 17.61
CA ILE A 92 -0.46 -10.21 16.20
C ILE A 92 0.94 -9.89 15.71
N ASP A 93 1.64 -10.91 15.19
CA ASP A 93 3.06 -10.83 14.83
C ASP A 93 3.32 -9.81 13.72
N GLY A 94 2.41 -9.64 12.76
CA GLY A 94 2.63 -8.71 11.66
C GLY A 94 1.38 -8.33 10.87
N ALA A 95 0.67 -7.30 11.30
CA ALA A 95 -0.42 -6.71 10.52
C ALA A 95 0.10 -5.55 9.65
N PRO A 96 -0.38 -5.37 8.41
CA PRO A 96 -0.01 -4.22 7.60
C PRO A 96 -0.33 -2.93 8.33
N SER A 97 0.65 -2.02 8.40
CA SER A 97 0.46 -0.67 8.97
C SER A 97 -0.62 0.14 8.21
N PHE A 98 -0.74 -0.11 6.91
CA PHE A 98 -1.73 0.43 5.99
C PHE A 98 -2.15 -0.65 4.99
N TYR A 99 -3.43 -0.70 4.62
CA TYR A 99 -3.90 -1.61 3.58
C TYR A 99 -5.12 -1.03 2.85
N ALA A 100 -4.98 -0.74 1.56
CA ALA A 100 -6.07 -0.29 0.72
C ALA A 100 -6.36 -1.30 -0.38
N VAL A 101 -7.64 -1.53 -0.68
CA VAL A 101 -8.13 -2.31 -1.80
C VAL A 101 -9.04 -1.40 -2.63
N ALA A 102 -8.71 -1.22 -3.90
CA ALA A 102 -9.55 -0.55 -4.87
C ALA A 102 -9.93 -1.53 -5.98
N THR A 103 -11.21 -1.55 -6.36
CA THR A 103 -11.74 -2.46 -7.37
C THR A 103 -12.54 -1.69 -8.43
N SER A 104 -12.68 -2.27 -9.62
CA SER A 104 -13.47 -1.71 -10.72
C SER A 104 -14.98 -1.90 -10.55
N GLY A 105 -15.39 -2.95 -9.83
CA GLY A 105 -16.78 -3.22 -9.40
C GLY A 105 -16.86 -3.64 -7.92
N PRO A 106 -18.02 -4.09 -7.43
CA PRO A 106 -18.17 -4.68 -6.10
C PRO A 106 -17.19 -5.84 -5.90
N LEU A 107 -16.52 -5.91 -4.74
CA LEU A 107 -15.43 -6.88 -4.50
C LEU A 107 -15.88 -8.33 -4.70
N GLU A 108 -17.11 -8.64 -4.28
CA GLU A 108 -17.71 -9.98 -4.39
C GLU A 108 -18.02 -10.41 -5.83
N GLU A 109 -18.17 -9.45 -6.75
CA GLU A 109 -18.41 -9.71 -8.18
C GLU A 109 -17.09 -9.84 -8.94
N VAL A 110 -16.10 -9.01 -8.60
CA VAL A 110 -14.82 -8.95 -9.31
C VAL A 110 -13.80 -10.00 -8.85
N LEU A 111 -14.00 -10.58 -7.67
CA LEU A 111 -13.09 -11.56 -7.07
C LEU A 111 -13.88 -12.69 -6.42
N SER A 112 -13.66 -13.91 -6.92
CA SER A 112 -14.27 -15.10 -6.33
C SER A 112 -13.65 -15.42 -4.96
N PRO A 113 -14.43 -15.98 -4.02
CA PRO A 113 -13.92 -16.34 -2.70
C PRO A 113 -12.69 -17.25 -2.78
N GLY A 114 -12.68 -18.24 -3.68
CA GLY A 114 -11.54 -19.15 -3.84
C GLY A 114 -10.24 -18.43 -4.24
N GLU A 115 -10.35 -17.40 -5.07
CA GLU A 115 -9.20 -16.59 -5.48
C GLU A 115 -8.76 -15.64 -4.36
N ASP A 116 -9.69 -15.09 -3.59
CA ASP A 116 -9.34 -14.34 -2.37
C ASP A 116 -8.62 -15.23 -1.36
N LEU A 117 -9.04 -16.49 -1.18
CA LEU A 117 -8.33 -17.44 -0.31
C LEU A 117 -6.87 -17.64 -0.75
N ARG A 118 -6.64 -17.68 -2.07
CA ARG A 118 -5.35 -17.94 -2.71
C ARG A 118 -4.43 -16.73 -2.71
N TYR A 119 -4.94 -15.56 -3.04
CA TYR A 119 -4.14 -14.33 -3.23
C TYR A 119 -4.18 -13.37 -2.04
N GLN A 120 -5.08 -13.60 -1.07
CA GLN A 120 -5.22 -12.79 0.14
C GLN A 120 -5.37 -11.31 -0.22
N ILE A 121 -6.49 -10.96 -0.86
CA ILE A 121 -6.73 -9.63 -1.41
C ILE A 121 -7.60 -8.83 -0.43
N SER A 122 -8.66 -9.42 0.10
CA SER A 122 -9.58 -8.76 1.02
C SER A 122 -8.92 -8.46 2.37
N ILE A 123 -9.37 -7.38 3.02
CA ILE A 123 -8.87 -6.97 4.34
C ILE A 123 -9.01 -8.11 5.37
N PRO A 124 -10.17 -8.79 5.52
CA PRO A 124 -10.29 -9.89 6.47
C PRO A 124 -9.30 -11.03 6.19
N ARG A 125 -8.98 -11.27 4.91
CA ARG A 125 -8.10 -12.36 4.52
C ARG A 125 -6.63 -12.10 4.85
N VAL A 126 -6.15 -10.88 4.58
CA VAL A 126 -4.78 -10.46 4.90
C VAL A 126 -4.54 -10.43 6.41
N ILE A 127 -5.51 -9.99 7.19
CA ILE A 127 -5.36 -9.95 8.67
C ILE A 127 -5.37 -11.35 9.26
N ARG A 128 -6.16 -12.28 8.70
CA ARG A 128 -6.17 -13.67 9.18
C ARG A 128 -4.91 -14.45 8.78
N SER A 129 -4.23 -14.08 7.69
CA SER A 129 -2.99 -14.72 7.26
C SER A 129 -1.73 -14.18 7.95
N ALA A 130 -1.79 -12.99 8.55
CA ALA A 130 -0.71 -12.28 9.25
C ALA A 130 -0.10 -12.97 10.49
N GLY A 131 -0.47 -14.22 10.79
CA GLY A 131 0.12 -15.01 11.88
C GLY A 131 -0.40 -14.62 13.27
N ALA A 132 -0.33 -15.57 14.20
CA ALA A 132 -0.76 -15.49 15.61
C ALA A 132 -2.27 -15.61 15.92
N LEU A 133 -3.01 -16.34 15.09
CA LEU A 133 -4.36 -16.81 15.44
C LEU A 133 -4.32 -18.27 15.95
N HIS A 134 -3.38 -18.58 16.86
CA HIS A 134 -3.26 -19.90 17.47
C HIS A 134 -3.90 -19.92 18.87
N GLY A 135 -4.92 -20.76 19.04
CA GLY A 135 -5.28 -21.32 20.35
C GLY A 135 -6.35 -20.61 21.19
N LEU A 136 -6.86 -19.44 20.79
CA LEU A 136 -7.95 -18.77 21.51
C LEU A 136 -9.28 -18.90 20.78
N LYS A 137 -10.35 -19.25 21.50
CA LYS A 137 -11.72 -19.37 20.97
C LYS A 137 -12.26 -18.07 20.33
N ASP A 138 -11.62 -16.93 20.57
CA ASP A 138 -12.13 -15.59 20.26
C ASP A 138 -11.30 -14.79 19.25
N THR A 139 -10.38 -15.49 18.59
CA THR A 139 -9.43 -15.03 17.60
C THR A 139 -10.06 -14.20 16.46
N ALA A 140 -11.24 -14.61 15.96
CA ALA A 140 -11.97 -13.88 14.92
C ALA A 140 -12.45 -12.50 15.40
N THR A 141 -12.93 -12.41 16.64
CA THR A 141 -13.41 -11.17 17.26
C THR A 141 -12.29 -10.14 17.41
N PHE A 142 -11.07 -10.57 17.73
CA PHE A 142 -9.91 -9.67 17.78
C PHE A 142 -9.49 -9.18 16.39
N ALA A 143 -9.52 -10.04 15.37
CA ALA A 143 -9.24 -9.63 13.99
C ALA A 143 -10.27 -8.61 13.49
N ASP A 144 -11.56 -8.85 13.73
CA ASP A 144 -12.62 -7.92 13.35
C ASP A 144 -12.52 -6.59 14.11
N ALA A 145 -12.11 -6.64 15.39
CA ALA A 145 -11.82 -5.44 16.17
C ALA A 145 -10.64 -4.64 15.60
N LEU A 146 -9.56 -5.31 15.16
CA LEU A 146 -8.44 -4.67 14.49
C LEU A 146 -8.88 -3.95 13.22
N ILE A 147 -9.61 -4.68 12.37
CA ILE A 147 -10.10 -4.17 11.09
C ILE A 147 -10.95 -2.93 11.35
N ARG A 148 -11.90 -3.01 12.28
CA ARG A 148 -12.74 -1.86 12.66
C ARG A 148 -11.91 -0.66 13.12
N ILE A 149 -10.95 -0.84 14.03
CA ILE A 149 -10.12 0.24 14.56
C ILE A 149 -9.28 0.88 13.43
N ARG A 150 -8.67 0.05 12.58
CA ARG A 150 -7.82 0.52 11.46
C ARG A 150 -8.63 1.19 10.36
N SER A 151 -9.82 0.69 10.05
CA SER A 151 -10.75 1.31 9.11
C SER A 151 -11.25 2.66 9.60
N ASN A 152 -11.60 2.79 10.89
CA ASN A 152 -12.01 4.07 11.48
C ASN A 152 -10.89 5.13 11.41
N ASN A 153 -9.63 4.70 11.41
CA ASN A 153 -8.46 5.58 11.28
C ASN A 153 -8.02 5.78 9.81
N ASN A 154 -8.79 5.33 8.82
CA ASN A 154 -8.44 5.34 7.40
C ASN A 154 -7.15 4.57 7.03
N ALA A 155 -6.64 3.73 7.94
CA ALA A 155 -5.48 2.89 7.68
C ALA A 155 -5.86 1.69 6.81
N TYR A 156 -7.07 1.15 7.00
CA TYR A 156 -7.65 0.11 6.13
C TYR A 156 -8.79 0.69 5.31
N GLN A 157 -8.74 0.49 3.99
CA GLN A 157 -9.68 1.10 3.05
C GLN A 157 -10.16 0.06 2.04
N LEU A 158 -11.48 -0.11 1.92
CA LEU A 158 -12.10 -0.83 0.80
C LEU A 158 -12.80 0.20 -0.08
N ARG A 159 -12.45 0.23 -1.37
CA ARG A 159 -12.85 1.26 -2.32
C ARG A 159 -13.41 0.63 -3.58
N GLU A 160 -14.66 0.21 -3.50
CA GLU A 160 -15.35 -0.45 -4.61
C GLU A 160 -15.77 0.54 -5.70
N GLY A 161 -15.70 0.11 -6.96
CA GLY A 161 -16.05 0.96 -8.11
C GLY A 161 -15.14 2.18 -8.31
N ARG A 162 -13.90 2.14 -7.79
CA ARG A 162 -12.95 3.27 -7.86
C ARG A 162 -11.85 3.07 -8.89
N VAL A 163 -11.74 1.89 -9.48
CA VAL A 163 -10.85 1.64 -10.61
C VAL A 163 -11.63 1.85 -11.90
N ALA A 164 -11.29 2.90 -12.66
CA ALA A 164 -11.86 3.10 -13.98
C ALA A 164 -11.12 2.19 -14.97
N VAL A 165 -11.87 1.43 -15.76
CA VAL A 165 -11.34 0.57 -16.84
C VAL A 165 -11.93 1.06 -18.15
N ASP A 166 -11.08 1.61 -19.02
CA ASP A 166 -11.46 2.15 -20.32
C ASP A 166 -11.10 1.14 -21.42
N GLU A 167 -12.09 0.82 -22.28
CA GLU A 167 -11.94 -0.08 -23.44
C GLU A 167 -11.32 -1.46 -23.12
N GLN A 168 -11.52 -1.96 -21.89
CA GLN A 168 -10.93 -3.22 -21.40
C GLN A 168 -9.41 -3.32 -21.63
N THR A 169 -8.74 -2.17 -21.63
CA THR A 169 -7.33 -2.03 -21.97
C THR A 169 -6.62 -1.12 -20.98
N LEU A 170 -7.13 0.09 -20.76
CA LEU A 170 -6.53 1.05 -19.84
C LEU A 170 -7.24 1.01 -18.50
N PHE A 171 -6.49 1.15 -17.41
CA PHE A 171 -7.09 1.34 -16.09
C PHE A 171 -6.39 2.44 -15.31
N ARG A 172 -7.14 3.09 -14.41
CA ARG A 172 -6.61 4.08 -13.48
C ARG A 172 -7.37 4.08 -12.16
N THR A 173 -6.65 4.34 -11.07
CA THR A 173 -7.25 4.55 -9.74
C THR A 173 -6.38 5.46 -8.90
N SER A 174 -6.99 6.13 -7.92
CA SER A 174 -6.26 6.90 -6.90
C SER A 174 -6.43 6.28 -5.52
N VAL A 175 -5.31 6.12 -4.82
CA VAL A 175 -5.24 5.65 -3.44
C VAL A 175 -4.72 6.79 -2.57
N ARG A 176 -5.52 7.20 -1.59
CA ARG A 176 -5.14 8.24 -0.62
C ARG A 176 -4.39 7.59 0.54
N LEU A 177 -3.13 7.94 0.69
CA LEU A 177 -2.32 7.62 1.86
C LEU A 177 -2.63 8.62 2.98
N PRO A 178 -2.89 8.16 4.22
CA PRO A 178 -3.14 9.04 5.37
C PRO A 178 -1.86 9.77 5.80
N SER A 179 -1.96 10.72 6.73
CA SER A 179 -0.81 11.49 7.25
C SER A 179 0.07 10.69 8.22
N ASN A 180 -0.46 9.65 8.86
CA ASN A 180 0.23 8.83 9.85
C ASN A 180 0.89 7.58 9.23
N LEU A 181 1.63 7.74 8.13
CA LEU A 181 2.32 6.62 7.48
C LEU A 181 3.47 6.09 8.32
N THR A 182 3.62 4.76 8.27
CA THR A 182 4.81 4.09 8.77
C THR A 182 5.88 4.11 7.67
N GLU A 183 7.12 4.39 8.03
CA GLU A 183 8.24 4.31 7.07
C GLU A 183 8.49 2.86 6.66
N GLY A 184 8.70 2.62 5.35
CA GLY A 184 8.95 1.29 4.80
C GLY A 184 8.54 1.16 3.33
N GLU A 185 8.54 -0.07 2.84
CA GLU A 185 8.07 -0.38 1.49
C GLU A 185 6.57 -0.61 1.46
N TYR A 186 5.89 0.05 0.52
CA TYR A 186 4.46 -0.11 0.30
C TYR A 186 4.24 -0.94 -0.95
N LYS A 187 3.92 -2.22 -0.75
CA LYS A 187 3.70 -3.18 -1.83
C LYS A 187 2.37 -2.90 -2.51
N THR A 188 2.44 -2.58 -3.79
CA THR A 188 1.27 -2.34 -4.64
C THR A 188 1.10 -3.53 -5.57
N ARG A 189 0.02 -4.30 -5.39
CA ARG A 189 -0.30 -5.45 -6.24
C ARG A 189 -1.52 -5.14 -7.09
N ILE A 190 -1.42 -5.42 -8.38
CA ILE A 190 -2.49 -5.27 -9.36
C ILE A 190 -2.91 -6.66 -9.81
N PHE A 191 -4.20 -6.93 -9.79
CA PHE A 191 -4.79 -8.17 -10.26
C PHE A 191 -5.75 -7.84 -11.39
N LEU A 192 -5.58 -8.52 -12.52
CA LEU A 192 -6.58 -8.56 -13.57
C LEU A 192 -7.48 -9.75 -13.29
N THR A 193 -8.78 -9.52 -13.30
CA THR A 193 -9.77 -10.59 -13.13
C THR A 193 -10.77 -10.62 -14.28
N ARG A 194 -11.33 -11.80 -14.51
CA ARG A 194 -12.44 -12.03 -15.45
C ARG A 194 -13.37 -13.08 -14.84
N GLY A 195 -14.64 -12.74 -14.66
CA GLY A 195 -15.61 -13.62 -13.98
C GLY A 195 -15.17 -14.03 -12.56
N GLY A 196 -14.55 -13.10 -11.83
CA GLY A 196 -14.04 -13.36 -10.47
C GLY A 196 -12.73 -14.17 -10.39
N LYS A 197 -12.10 -14.53 -11.51
CA LYS A 197 -10.84 -15.30 -11.54
C LYS A 197 -9.65 -14.42 -11.89
N VAL A 198 -8.54 -14.56 -11.17
CA VAL A 198 -7.31 -13.82 -11.46
C VAL A 198 -6.65 -14.42 -12.70
N VAL A 199 -6.61 -13.64 -13.78
CA VAL A 199 -5.96 -14.02 -15.04
C VAL A 199 -4.50 -13.55 -15.09
N SER A 200 -4.19 -12.45 -14.41
CA SER A 200 -2.84 -11.90 -14.36
C SER A 200 -2.61 -11.14 -13.06
N ARG A 201 -1.36 -11.11 -12.60
CA ARG A 201 -0.94 -10.42 -11.38
C ARG A 201 0.37 -9.71 -11.63
N TYR A 202 0.45 -8.47 -11.18
CA TYR A 202 1.66 -7.67 -11.18
C TYR A 202 1.91 -7.05 -9.80
N GLU A 203 3.18 -6.87 -9.44
CA GLU A 203 3.57 -6.30 -8.15
C GLU A 203 4.66 -5.24 -8.36
N THR A 204 4.56 -4.16 -7.60
CA THR A 204 5.53 -3.06 -7.56
C THR A 204 5.57 -2.49 -6.14
N GLU A 205 6.56 -1.65 -5.84
CA GLU A 205 6.79 -1.14 -4.50
C GLU A 205 6.91 0.39 -4.54
N ILE A 206 6.37 1.02 -3.51
CA ILE A 206 6.44 2.46 -3.31
C ILE A 206 7.26 2.71 -2.05
N ALA A 207 8.43 3.33 -2.21
CA ALA A 207 9.31 3.58 -1.09
C ALA A 207 8.82 4.78 -0.29
N VAL A 208 8.37 4.53 0.94
CA VAL A 208 7.96 5.57 1.87
C VAL A 208 9.10 5.82 2.84
N ARG A 209 9.60 7.06 2.88
CA ARG A 209 10.76 7.45 3.69
C ARG A 209 10.52 8.77 4.38
N LYS A 210 11.02 8.90 5.61
CA LYS A 210 11.06 10.20 6.28
C LYS A 210 12.12 11.07 5.63
N VAL A 211 11.74 12.28 5.21
CA VAL A 211 12.67 13.26 4.66
C VAL A 211 12.50 14.59 5.39
N GLY A 212 13.60 15.27 5.65
CA GLY A 212 13.60 16.52 6.39
C GLY A 212 14.73 17.43 5.95
N MET A 213 14.79 18.61 6.57
CA MET A 213 15.85 19.61 6.37
C MET A 213 17.25 18.99 6.50
N GLU A 214 17.41 18.03 7.41
CA GLU A 214 18.64 17.26 7.61
C GLU A 214 19.08 16.50 6.36
N ARG A 215 18.16 15.83 5.66
CA ARG A 215 18.49 15.13 4.41
C ARG A 215 18.77 16.11 3.29
N TRP A 216 18.05 17.23 3.21
CA TRP A 216 18.37 18.28 2.25
C TRP A 216 19.75 18.89 2.48
N LEU A 217 20.12 19.21 3.73
CA LEU A 217 21.46 19.66 4.12
C LEU A 217 22.53 18.60 3.81
N TYR A 218 22.25 17.33 4.14
CA TYR A 218 23.16 16.22 3.84
C TYR A 218 23.38 16.06 2.33
N THR A 219 22.30 16.02 1.55
CA THR A 219 22.35 15.92 0.09
C THR A 219 23.06 17.13 -0.52
N LEU A 220 22.77 18.36 -0.07
CA LEU A 220 23.51 19.56 -0.50
C LEU A 220 25.00 19.46 -0.17
N SER A 221 25.37 19.01 1.02
CA SER A 221 26.78 18.89 1.41
C SER A 221 27.55 17.86 0.58
N ARG A 222 26.86 16.82 0.06
CA ARG A 222 27.49 15.71 -0.68
C ARG A 222 27.41 15.85 -2.19
N GLU A 223 26.26 16.25 -2.71
CA GLU A 223 26.02 16.38 -4.15
C GLU A 223 26.35 17.79 -4.67
N ASN A 224 26.24 18.83 -3.83
CA ASN A 224 26.54 20.21 -4.19
C ASN A 224 27.40 20.96 -3.13
N PRO A 225 28.63 20.48 -2.82
CA PRO A 225 29.41 20.97 -1.68
C PRO A 225 29.71 22.48 -1.74
N LEU A 226 29.90 23.02 -2.95
CA LEU A 226 30.17 24.45 -3.16
C LEU A 226 29.01 25.33 -2.67
N TRP A 227 27.77 24.97 -3.04
CA TRP A 227 26.57 25.71 -2.62
C TRP A 227 26.32 25.59 -1.13
N TYR A 228 26.55 24.40 -0.56
CA TYR A 228 26.49 24.20 0.88
C TYR A 228 27.48 25.13 1.60
N GLY A 229 28.74 25.18 1.16
CA GLY A 229 29.77 26.06 1.75
C GLY A 229 29.41 27.55 1.66
N LEU A 230 28.94 28.02 0.50
CA LEU A 230 28.51 29.41 0.33
C LEU A 230 27.32 29.77 1.23
N MET A 231 26.32 28.89 1.32
CA MET A 231 25.18 29.07 2.20
C MET A 231 25.62 29.12 3.67
N SER A 232 26.48 28.19 4.11
CA SER A 232 27.04 28.18 5.46
C SER A 232 27.80 29.47 5.78
N LEU A 233 28.60 29.98 4.84
CA LEU A 233 29.32 31.24 5.01
C LEU A 233 28.36 32.42 5.14
N ALA A 234 27.34 32.48 4.29
CA ALA A 234 26.33 33.54 4.34
C ALA A 234 25.57 33.54 5.68
N ILE A 235 25.16 32.37 6.17
CA ILE A 235 24.51 32.21 7.48
C ILE A 235 25.45 32.65 8.61
N ALA A 236 26.74 32.30 8.54
CA ALA A 236 27.72 32.68 9.56
C ALA A 236 27.93 34.21 9.62
N ILE A 237 28.07 34.87 8.46
CA ILE A 237 28.20 36.33 8.38
C ILE A 237 26.95 37.00 8.94
N PHE A 238 25.76 36.53 8.54
CA PHE A 238 24.49 37.06 9.02
C PHE A 238 24.32 36.89 10.53
N ALA A 239 24.64 35.71 11.07
CA ALA A 239 24.55 35.44 12.50
C ALA A 239 25.51 36.31 13.32
N GLY A 240 26.76 36.48 12.84
CA GLY A 240 27.75 37.34 13.49
C GLY A 240 27.31 38.81 13.52
N TRP A 241 26.77 39.32 12.40
CA TRP A 241 26.21 40.66 12.33
C TRP A 241 24.98 40.83 13.25
N ALA A 242 24.04 39.88 13.21
CA ALA A 242 22.82 39.92 14.02
C ALA A 242 23.11 39.87 15.53
N ALA A 243 24.08 39.04 15.96
CA ALA A 243 24.51 38.99 17.35
C ALA A 243 25.11 40.33 17.79
N SER A 244 26.00 40.92 16.97
CA SER A 244 26.58 42.23 17.25
C SER A 244 25.50 43.31 17.41
N ALA A 245 24.53 43.34 16.49
CA ALA A 245 23.41 44.27 16.56
C ALA A 245 22.57 44.07 17.84
N ALA A 246 22.26 42.83 18.21
CA ALA A 246 21.50 42.51 19.42
C ALA A 246 22.24 42.96 20.69
N PHE A 247 23.55 42.73 20.79
CA PHE A 247 24.36 43.19 21.93
C PHE A 247 24.41 44.72 22.02
N GLN A 248 24.51 45.42 20.89
CA GLN A 248 24.46 46.88 20.88
C GLN A 248 23.12 47.42 21.39
N VAL A 249 22.00 46.76 21.06
CA VAL A 249 20.68 47.17 21.56
C VAL A 249 20.54 46.90 23.06
N LEU A 250 21.05 45.76 23.54
CA LEU A 250 21.03 45.39 24.96
C LEU A 250 21.90 46.31 25.83
N GLN A 251 23.07 46.74 25.35
CA GLN A 251 23.96 47.66 26.08
C GLN A 251 23.45 49.11 26.11
N ARG A 252 22.48 49.45 25.25
CA ARG A 252 21.84 50.78 25.21
C ARG A 252 20.59 50.88 26.10
N ARG A 253 20.20 49.80 26.77
CA ARG A 253 19.20 49.78 27.83
C ARG A 253 19.89 49.78 29.19
#